data_AF-A0A1C3JBN3-F1
#
_entry.id   AF-A0A1C3JBN3-F1
#
_cell.length_a   1.000
_cell.length_b   1.000
_cell.length_c   1.000
_cell.angle_alpha   90.00
_cell.angle_beta   90.00
_cell.angle_gamma   90.00
#
_symmetry.space_group_name_H-M   'P 1'
#
loop_
_entity.id
_entity.type
_entity.pdbx_description
1 polymer ?
#
loop_
_entity_poly.entity_id
_entity_poly.type
_entity_poly.pdbx_seq_one_letter_code
_entity_poly.pdbx_strand_id
1 'polypeptide(L)'
;MLEFLLPSILAGLGIALIAGPLGSFVVWRKMAYFGDTLAHASLMGLALGFLFNINLYFALLICCLMLAVLLVTLQKQKLVATDTLLGILAHSALSLGLVAVSFLDNVRVDLMSYLFGDLLAVSPTDLVFIYAGAAVIGLVLAIFWRPLLSTTVNEDLAAVDGINIDLMRLILMLLVGIVIAVGMKFVGALIMTSLLIIPAATARKFANTPEQMAFLASVIGSIAVFGGLSLSWFYDTPAGPSVVISAAAMFMLSQMIRSRA
;
A
#
# COMPACT_ATOMS: atom_id res chain seq x y z
N MET A 1 -16.99 -8.79 22.36
CA MET A 1 -16.91 -7.32 22.16
C MET A 1 -15.48 -6.89 21.83
N LEU A 2 -14.51 -7.04 22.75
CA LEU A 2 -13.08 -6.95 22.41
C LEU A 2 -12.65 -8.03 21.40
N GLU A 3 -13.19 -9.25 21.50
CA GLU A 3 -12.83 -10.36 20.61
C GLU A 3 -13.17 -10.13 19.12
N PHE A 4 -14.11 -9.25 18.80
CA PHE A 4 -14.48 -8.93 17.40
C PHE A 4 -13.68 -7.75 16.83
N LEU A 5 -13.30 -6.78 17.68
CA LEU A 5 -12.55 -5.60 17.26
C LEU A 5 -11.04 -5.81 17.32
N LEU A 6 -10.57 -6.67 18.22
CA LEU A 6 -9.15 -6.90 18.46
C LEU A 6 -8.43 -7.51 17.23
N PRO A 7 -8.98 -8.50 16.49
CA PRO A 7 -8.37 -8.96 15.24
C PRO A 7 -8.28 -7.84 14.20
N SER A 8 -9.34 -7.06 14.02
CA SER A 8 -9.44 -5.95 13.07
C SER A 8 -8.42 -4.85 13.36
N ILE A 9 -8.27 -4.50 14.64
CA ILE A 9 -7.27 -3.54 15.13
C ILE A 9 -5.86 -4.08 14.89
N LEU A 10 -5.58 -5.33 15.28
CA LEU A 10 -4.25 -5.93 15.12
C LEU A 10 -3.86 -6.04 13.65
N ALA A 11 -4.79 -6.40 12.76
CA ALA A 11 -4.57 -6.43 11.33
C ALA A 11 -4.22 -5.04 10.77
N GLY A 12 -5.02 -4.02 11.12
CA GLY A 12 -4.77 -2.65 10.71
C GLY A 12 -3.45 -2.10 11.25
N LEU A 13 -3.07 -2.45 12.49
CA LEU A 13 -1.77 -2.09 13.07
C LEU A 13 -0.59 -2.76 12.37
N GLY A 14 -0.70 -4.07 12.09
CA GLY A 14 0.31 -4.81 11.34
C GLY A 14 0.55 -4.19 9.96
N ILE A 15 -0.54 -3.80 9.27
CA ILE A 15 -0.46 -3.12 7.98
C ILE A 15 0.13 -1.70 8.12
N ALA A 16 -0.33 -0.91 9.08
CA ALA A 16 0.15 0.45 9.32
C ALA A 16 1.65 0.50 9.64
N LEU A 17 2.16 -0.48 10.38
CA LEU A 17 3.58 -0.62 10.71
C LEU A 17 4.49 -0.74 9.49
N ILE A 18 4.03 -1.40 8.43
CA ILE A 18 4.82 -1.60 7.21
C ILE A 18 4.53 -0.49 6.18
N ALA A 19 3.27 -0.04 6.14
CA ALA A 19 2.83 1.02 5.26
C ALA A 19 3.53 2.35 5.59
N GLY A 20 3.86 2.62 6.86
CA GLY A 20 4.58 3.82 7.27
C GLY A 20 5.96 3.98 6.61
N PRO A 21 6.89 3.02 6.78
CA PRO A 21 8.22 3.08 6.17
C PRO A 21 8.18 3.06 4.64
N LEU A 22 7.41 2.16 4.04
CA LEU A 22 7.28 2.09 2.57
C LEU A 22 6.62 3.35 2.00
N GLY A 23 5.58 3.84 2.67
CA GLY A 23 4.91 5.08 2.36
C GLY A 23 5.84 6.28 2.36
N SER A 24 6.79 6.31 3.30
CA SER A 24 7.80 7.38 3.37
C SER A 24 8.66 7.40 2.10
N PHE A 25 9.12 6.23 1.63
CA PHE A 25 9.84 6.12 0.36
C PHE A 25 8.99 6.52 -0.85
N VAL A 26 7.72 6.13 -0.88
CA VAL A 26 6.80 6.49 -1.97
C VAL A 26 6.58 8.00 -2.02
N VAL A 27 6.42 8.66 -0.87
CA VAL A 27 6.29 10.13 -0.77
C VAL A 27 7.59 10.85 -1.16
N TRP A 28 8.76 10.37 -0.73
CA TRP A 28 10.04 10.99 -1.10
C TRP A 28 10.32 10.91 -2.59
N ARG A 29 10.01 9.77 -3.21
CA ARG A 29 10.18 9.55 -4.66
C ARG A 29 9.07 10.16 -5.51
N LYS A 30 8.12 10.88 -4.90
CA LYS A 30 6.96 11.51 -5.57
C LYS A 30 6.09 10.51 -6.35
N MET A 31 6.06 9.24 -5.92
CA MET A 31 5.33 8.17 -6.59
C MET A 31 3.94 7.93 -6.00
N ALA A 32 3.20 9.00 -5.66
CA ALA A 32 1.92 8.86 -4.94
C ALA A 32 0.92 7.93 -5.67
N TYR A 33 0.82 8.03 -6.99
CA TYR A 33 -0.08 7.19 -7.80
C TYR A 33 0.36 5.73 -7.94
N PHE A 34 1.56 5.36 -7.50
CA PHE A 34 2.05 3.98 -7.58
C PHE A 34 1.22 3.01 -6.75
N GLY A 35 0.73 3.47 -5.59
CA GLY A 35 -0.19 2.68 -4.79
C GLY A 35 -1.48 2.34 -5.54
N ASP A 36 -2.09 3.33 -6.18
CA ASP A 36 -3.35 3.18 -6.92
C ASP A 36 -3.18 2.26 -8.14
N THR A 37 -2.08 2.40 -8.89
CA THR A 37 -1.78 1.50 -10.01
C THR A 37 -1.70 0.04 -9.57
N LEU A 38 -1.03 -0.25 -8.45
CA LEU A 38 -0.94 -1.60 -7.92
C LEU A 38 -2.24 -2.11 -7.32
N ALA A 39 -3.09 -1.23 -6.78
CA ALA A 39 -4.42 -1.59 -6.32
C ALA A 39 -5.37 -1.98 -7.47
N HIS A 40 -5.23 -1.34 -8.64
CA HIS A 40 -5.93 -1.81 -9.85
C HIS A 40 -5.34 -3.12 -10.39
N ALA A 41 -4.02 -3.32 -10.25
CA ALA A 41 -3.37 -4.59 -10.57
C ALA A 41 -3.88 -5.75 -9.70
N SER A 42 -4.14 -5.51 -8.42
CA SER A 42 -4.67 -6.53 -7.52
C SER A 42 -6.13 -6.86 -7.82
N LEU A 43 -6.95 -5.88 -8.22
CA LEU A 43 -8.31 -6.14 -8.74
C LEU A 43 -8.27 -6.99 -10.03
N MET A 44 -7.34 -6.69 -10.94
CA MET A 44 -7.09 -7.52 -12.12
C MET A 44 -6.70 -8.95 -11.72
N GLY A 45 -5.78 -9.09 -10.75
CA GLY A 45 -5.35 -10.39 -10.25
C GLY A 45 -6.48 -11.17 -9.58
N LEU A 46 -7.38 -10.51 -8.86
CA LEU A 46 -8.57 -11.12 -8.31
C LEU A 46 -9.48 -11.68 -9.43
N ALA A 47 -9.77 -10.86 -10.44
CA ALA A 47 -10.60 -11.27 -11.57
C ALA A 47 -10.01 -12.47 -12.34
N LEU A 48 -8.70 -12.43 -12.61
CA LEU A 48 -7.99 -13.54 -13.26
C LEU A 48 -7.93 -14.78 -12.36
N GLY A 49 -7.80 -14.61 -11.04
CA GLY A 49 -7.84 -15.70 -10.07
C GLY A 49 -9.17 -16.45 -10.11
N PHE A 50 -10.28 -15.72 -10.18
CA PHE A 50 -11.60 -16.33 -10.39
C PHE A 50 -11.71 -17.01 -11.76
N LEU A 51 -11.26 -16.34 -12.84
CA LEU A 51 -11.40 -16.86 -14.21
C LEU A 51 -10.63 -18.16 -14.42
N PHE A 52 -9.42 -18.27 -13.86
CA PHE A 52 -8.59 -19.46 -13.98
C PHE A 52 -8.78 -20.46 -12.83
N ASN A 53 -9.66 -20.18 -11.86
CA ASN A 53 -9.88 -20.99 -10.67
C ASN A 53 -8.56 -21.28 -9.90
N ILE A 54 -7.72 -20.25 -9.78
CA ILE A 54 -6.44 -20.29 -9.06
C ILE A 54 -6.66 -19.69 -7.67
N ASN A 55 -5.86 -20.11 -6.69
CA ASN A 55 -5.85 -19.47 -5.37
C ASN A 55 -5.67 -17.94 -5.50
N LEU A 56 -6.67 -17.20 -5.01
CA LEU A 56 -6.78 -15.75 -5.13
C LEU A 56 -5.52 -15.04 -4.60
N TYR A 57 -4.97 -15.50 -3.47
CA TYR A 57 -3.76 -14.88 -2.89
C TYR A 57 -2.59 -14.88 -3.87
N PHE A 58 -2.37 -16.00 -4.55
CA PHE A 58 -1.31 -16.13 -5.54
C PHE A 58 -1.61 -15.28 -6.78
N ALA A 59 -2.86 -15.26 -7.25
CA ALA A 59 -3.24 -14.46 -8.40
C ALA A 59 -3.07 -12.94 -8.15
N LEU A 60 -3.48 -12.46 -6.97
CA LEU A 60 -3.26 -11.07 -6.54
C LEU A 60 -1.76 -10.74 -6.50
N LEU A 61 -0.99 -11.57 -5.79
CA LEU A 61 0.44 -11.33 -5.59
C LEU A 61 1.20 -11.35 -6.92
N ILE A 62 0.97 -12.35 -7.77
CA ILE A 62 1.62 -12.47 -9.08
C ILE A 62 1.27 -11.26 -9.96
N CYS A 63 0.01 -10.84 -10.02
CA CYS A 63 -0.39 -9.70 -10.85
C CYS A 63 0.22 -8.39 -10.36
N CYS A 64 0.24 -8.13 -9.04
CA CYS A 64 0.90 -6.96 -8.48
C CYS A 64 2.40 -6.95 -8.78
N LEU A 65 3.09 -8.08 -8.58
CA LEU A 65 4.52 -8.18 -8.85
C LEU A 65 4.85 -8.05 -10.34
N MET A 66 4.06 -8.69 -11.20
CA MET A 66 4.21 -8.59 -12.64
C MET A 66 4.03 -7.14 -13.12
N LEU A 67 3.01 -6.43 -12.60
CA LEU A 67 2.81 -5.04 -12.95
C LEU A 67 3.90 -4.12 -12.38
N ALA A 68 4.39 -4.40 -11.16
CA ALA A 68 5.52 -3.67 -10.58
C ALA A 68 6.78 -3.83 -11.44
N VAL A 69 7.10 -5.05 -11.87
CA VAL A 69 8.24 -5.33 -12.77
C VAL A 69 8.05 -4.63 -14.12
N LEU A 70 6.86 -4.74 -14.72
CA LEU A 70 6.54 -4.06 -15.99
C LEU A 70 6.70 -2.54 -15.87
N LEU A 71 6.26 -1.97 -14.76
CA LEU A 71 6.38 -0.54 -14.53
C LEU A 71 7.86 -0.13 -14.37
N VAL A 72 8.67 -0.88 -13.62
CA VAL A 72 10.12 -0.63 -13.53
C VAL A 72 10.77 -0.65 -14.91
N THR A 73 10.46 -1.66 -15.74
CA THR A 73 11.09 -1.81 -17.06
C THR A 73 10.70 -0.68 -18.00
N LEU A 74 9.43 -0.26 -17.99
CA LEU A 74 8.95 0.87 -18.80
C LEU A 74 9.53 2.20 -18.32
N GLN A 75 9.64 2.42 -17.00
CA GLN A 75 10.26 3.64 -16.47
C GLN A 75 11.73 3.79 -16.87
N LYS A 76 12.48 2.68 -16.98
CA LYS A 76 13.87 2.71 -17.44
C LYS A 76 14.04 3.23 -18.86
N GLN A 77 13.05 2.98 -19.73
CA GLN A 77 13.11 3.42 -21.11
C GLN A 77 12.94 4.95 -21.26
N LYS A 78 12.43 5.64 -20.23
CA LYS A 78 12.21 7.10 -20.21
C LYS A 78 11.43 7.66 -21.42
N LEU A 79 10.66 6.83 -22.11
CA LEU A 79 9.90 7.21 -23.31
C LEU A 79 8.69 8.10 -22.96
N VAL A 80 8.11 7.88 -21.78
CA VAL A 80 6.90 8.56 -21.30
C VAL A 80 7.12 8.97 -19.85
N ALA A 81 6.51 10.07 -19.41
CA ALA A 81 6.55 10.50 -18.02
C ALA A 81 6.01 9.41 -17.08
N THR A 82 6.66 9.24 -15.92
CA THR A 82 6.29 8.23 -14.92
C THR A 82 4.83 8.31 -14.50
N ASP A 83 4.31 9.53 -14.29
CA ASP A 83 2.91 9.74 -13.88
C ASP A 83 1.93 9.29 -14.97
N THR A 84 2.29 9.48 -16.24
CA THR A 84 1.51 9.00 -17.38
C THR A 84 1.54 7.47 -17.47
N LEU A 85 2.71 6.84 -17.27
CA LEU A 85 2.82 5.37 -17.24
C LEU A 85 1.97 4.77 -16.13
N LEU A 86 2.00 5.38 -14.94
CA LEU A 86 1.19 4.99 -13.79
C LEU A 86 -0.32 5.01 -14.12
N GLY A 87 -0.80 6.09 -14.72
CA GLY A 87 -2.19 6.23 -15.13
C GLY A 87 -2.60 5.22 -16.22
N ILE A 88 -1.77 5.06 -17.26
CA ILE A 88 -2.05 4.09 -18.34
C ILE A 88 -2.14 2.67 -17.76
N LEU A 89 -1.14 2.24 -16.98
CA LEU A 89 -1.11 0.91 -16.39
C LEU A 89 -2.27 0.68 -15.42
N ALA A 90 -2.65 1.67 -14.63
CA ALA A 90 -3.79 1.59 -13.71
C ALA A 90 -5.10 1.31 -14.47
N HIS A 91 -5.42 2.15 -15.46
CA HIS A 91 -6.66 2.01 -16.24
C HIS A 91 -6.66 0.77 -17.13
N SER A 92 -5.52 0.39 -17.70
CA SER A 92 -5.39 -0.87 -18.44
C SER A 92 -5.60 -2.08 -17.55
N ALA A 93 -4.99 -2.12 -16.36
CA ALA A 93 -5.15 -3.23 -15.42
C ALA A 93 -6.61 -3.38 -14.97
N LEU A 94 -7.25 -2.27 -14.59
CA LEU A 94 -8.66 -2.29 -14.21
C LEU A 94 -9.55 -2.78 -15.37
N SER A 95 -9.31 -2.28 -16.59
CA SER A 95 -10.10 -2.67 -17.77
C SER A 95 -9.92 -4.14 -18.11
N LEU A 96 -8.68 -4.66 -18.06
CA LEU A 96 -8.39 -6.08 -18.24
C LEU A 96 -9.08 -6.93 -17.16
N GLY A 97 -9.08 -6.46 -15.91
CA GLY A 97 -9.80 -7.09 -14.81
C GLY A 97 -11.30 -7.18 -15.08
N LEU A 98 -11.95 -6.08 -15.50
CA LEU A 98 -13.37 -6.10 -15.85
C LEU A 98 -13.69 -6.99 -17.06
N VAL A 99 -12.83 -7.01 -18.08
CA VAL A 99 -12.97 -7.93 -19.21
C VAL A 99 -12.86 -9.38 -18.73
N ALA A 100 -11.91 -9.70 -17.85
CA ALA A 100 -11.80 -11.03 -17.26
C ALA A 100 -13.07 -11.43 -16.47
N VAL A 101 -13.65 -10.50 -15.70
CA VAL A 101 -14.94 -10.74 -15.01
C VAL A 101 -16.07 -11.00 -16.00
N SER A 102 -16.08 -10.38 -17.18
CA SER A 102 -17.15 -10.59 -18.17
C SER A 102 -17.20 -12.03 -18.73
N PHE A 103 -16.12 -12.79 -18.60
CA PHE A 103 -16.05 -14.21 -18.97
C PHE A 103 -16.48 -15.16 -17.84
N LEU A 104 -16.79 -14.63 -16.64
CA LEU A 104 -17.26 -15.44 -15.52
C LEU A 104 -18.77 -15.66 -15.61
N ASP A 105 -19.16 -16.88 -15.94
CA ASP A 105 -20.56 -17.30 -15.85
C ASP A 105 -20.93 -17.54 -14.37
N ASN A 106 -22.06 -16.96 -13.91
CA ASN A 106 -22.63 -17.16 -12.56
C ASN A 106 -21.81 -16.69 -11.34
N VAL A 107 -20.69 -15.96 -11.51
CA VAL A 107 -19.94 -15.39 -10.37
C VAL A 107 -20.29 -13.90 -10.20
N ARG A 108 -21.06 -13.57 -9.15
CA ARG A 108 -21.22 -12.17 -8.71
C ARG A 108 -19.98 -11.76 -7.91
N VAL A 109 -19.02 -11.13 -8.57
CA VAL A 109 -17.89 -10.51 -7.89
C VAL A 109 -18.40 -9.22 -7.23
N ASP A 110 -18.42 -9.18 -5.89
CA ASP A 110 -18.72 -7.96 -5.16
C ASP A 110 -17.49 -7.04 -5.11
N LEU A 111 -17.30 -6.24 -6.17
CA LEU A 111 -16.20 -5.28 -6.23
C LEU A 111 -16.22 -4.30 -5.05
N MET A 112 -17.40 -3.97 -4.50
CA MET A 112 -17.49 -3.04 -3.36
C MET A 112 -16.82 -3.64 -2.13
N SER A 113 -17.06 -4.92 -1.85
CA SER A 113 -16.40 -5.64 -0.76
C SER A 113 -14.87 -5.65 -0.90
N TYR A 114 -14.32 -5.77 -2.12
CA TYR A 114 -12.87 -5.75 -2.34
C TYR A 114 -12.24 -4.34 -2.39
N LEU A 115 -13.00 -3.33 -2.80
CA LEU A 115 -12.56 -1.94 -2.83
C LEU A 115 -12.42 -1.37 -1.41
N PHE A 116 -13.40 -1.65 -0.55
CA PHE A 116 -13.45 -1.15 0.82
C PHE A 116 -12.92 -2.13 1.86
N GLY A 117 -12.76 -3.40 1.47
CA GLY A 117 -12.39 -4.48 2.38
C GLY A 117 -13.50 -4.79 3.39
N ASP A 118 -13.28 -5.85 4.16
CA ASP A 118 -14.03 -6.08 5.39
C ASP A 118 -13.04 -6.28 6.53
N LEU A 119 -12.62 -5.16 7.15
CA LEU A 119 -11.73 -5.19 8.30
C LEU A 119 -12.31 -5.99 9.47
N LEU A 120 -13.64 -6.08 9.56
CA LEU A 120 -14.32 -6.72 10.69
C LEU A 120 -14.38 -8.25 10.55
N ALA A 121 -14.22 -8.78 9.33
CA ALA A 121 -14.23 -10.21 9.03
C ALA A 121 -12.84 -10.88 9.08
N VAL A 122 -11.83 -10.23 9.66
CA VAL A 122 -10.48 -10.78 9.73
C VAL A 122 -10.39 -11.97 10.68
N SER A 123 -9.88 -13.10 10.16
CA SER A 123 -9.67 -14.31 10.96
C SER A 123 -8.30 -14.33 11.67
N PRO A 124 -8.11 -15.14 12.73
CA PRO A 124 -6.80 -15.31 13.37
C PRO A 124 -5.71 -15.84 12.42
N THR A 125 -6.08 -16.67 11.45
CA THR A 125 -5.16 -17.16 10.41
C THR A 125 -4.70 -16.03 9.50
N ASP A 126 -5.56 -15.06 9.21
CA ASP A 126 -5.21 -13.89 8.39
C ASP A 126 -4.20 -13.00 9.11
N LEU A 127 -4.30 -12.86 10.44
CA LEU A 127 -3.30 -12.16 11.25
C LEU A 127 -1.90 -12.75 11.05
N VAL A 128 -1.77 -14.07 11.06
CA VAL A 128 -0.48 -14.73 10.85
C VAL A 128 0.09 -14.37 9.47
N PHE A 129 -0.74 -14.34 8.43
CA PHE A 129 -0.30 -13.92 7.09
C PHE A 129 0.13 -12.45 7.05
N ILE A 130 -0.63 -11.54 7.68
CA ILE A 130 -0.29 -10.12 7.74
C ILE A 130 1.05 -9.91 8.45
N TYR A 131 1.23 -10.49 9.64
CA TYR A 131 2.45 -10.34 10.42
C TYR A 131 3.64 -11.10 9.82
N ALA A 132 3.43 -12.23 9.15
CA ALA A 132 4.49 -12.90 8.39
C ALA A 132 4.94 -12.03 7.21
N GLY A 133 4.00 -11.47 6.44
CA GLY A 133 4.30 -10.50 5.39
C GLY A 133 5.02 -9.26 5.93
N ALA A 134 4.57 -8.75 7.08
CA ALA A 134 5.20 -7.65 7.80
C ALA A 134 6.65 -7.94 8.16
N ALA A 135 6.90 -9.12 8.72
CA ALA A 135 8.23 -9.55 9.12
C ALA A 135 9.16 -9.68 7.92
N VAL A 136 8.69 -10.28 6.81
CA VAL A 136 9.48 -10.42 5.57
C VAL A 136 9.81 -9.05 4.99
N ILE A 137 8.82 -8.17 4.82
CA ILE A 137 9.04 -6.83 4.26
C ILE A 137 9.92 -5.99 5.19
N GLY A 138 9.69 -6.05 6.50
CA GLY A 138 10.49 -5.37 7.52
C GLY A 138 11.94 -5.84 7.52
N LEU A 139 12.19 -7.15 7.36
CA LEU A 139 13.52 -7.72 7.26
C LEU A 139 14.25 -7.22 6.00
N VAL A 140 13.59 -7.27 4.83
CA VAL A 140 14.18 -6.77 3.58
C VAL A 140 14.43 -5.27 3.69
N LEU A 141 13.51 -4.50 4.25
CA LEU A 141 13.72 -3.07 4.50
C LEU A 141 14.91 -2.82 5.43
N ALA A 142 15.06 -3.59 6.51
CA ALA A 142 16.18 -3.43 7.42
C ALA A 142 17.53 -3.73 6.75
N ILE A 143 17.59 -4.76 5.90
CA ILE A 143 18.79 -5.13 5.14
C ILE A 143 19.14 -4.06 4.10
N PHE A 144 18.14 -3.58 3.34
CA PHE A 144 18.34 -2.64 2.24
C PHE A 144 18.08 -1.17 2.62
N TRP A 145 17.95 -0.85 3.90
CA TRP A 145 17.59 0.49 4.38
C TRP A 145 18.54 1.57 3.85
N ARG A 146 19.84 1.38 4.08
CA ARG A 146 20.88 2.35 3.68
C ARG A 146 20.98 2.50 2.16
N PRO A 147 21.05 1.42 1.35
CA PRO A 147 21.00 1.53 -0.11
C PRO A 147 19.72 2.20 -0.65
N LEU A 148 18.55 1.88 -0.10
CA LEU A 148 17.28 2.49 -0.49
C LEU A 148 17.24 3.97 -0.18
N LEU A 149 17.74 4.39 0.99
CA LEU A 149 17.85 5.80 1.35
C LEU A 149 18.85 6.53 0.46
N SER A 150 20.05 5.99 0.28
CA SER A 150 21.09 6.61 -0.56
C SER A 150 20.57 6.87 -1.98
N THR A 151 19.97 5.86 -2.61
CA THR A 151 19.36 6.00 -3.94
C THR A 151 18.16 6.95 -3.99
N THR A 152 17.49 7.21 -2.86
CA THR A 152 16.37 8.16 -2.80
C THR A 152 16.85 9.60 -2.61
N VAL A 153 17.99 9.79 -1.94
CA VAL A 153 18.60 11.12 -1.72
C VAL A 153 19.32 11.59 -2.98
N ASN A 154 20.18 10.75 -3.56
CA ASN A 154 20.91 11.08 -4.78
C ASN A 154 21.31 9.79 -5.51
N GLU A 155 20.69 9.55 -6.68
CA GLU A 155 20.99 8.37 -7.50
C GLU A 155 22.45 8.36 -7.99
N ASP A 156 23.02 9.51 -8.37
CA ASP A 156 24.39 9.61 -8.90
C ASP A 156 25.44 9.30 -7.82
N LEU A 157 25.28 9.84 -6.61
CA LEU A 157 26.17 9.54 -5.49
C LEU A 157 26.07 8.06 -5.09
N ALA A 158 24.85 7.51 -5.06
CA ALA A 158 24.66 6.09 -4.76
C ALA A 158 25.34 5.18 -5.81
N ALA A 159 25.30 5.56 -7.10
CA ALA A 159 26.01 4.83 -8.14
C ALA A 159 27.53 4.88 -7.98
N VAL A 160 28.08 6.04 -7.55
CA VAL A 160 29.50 6.18 -7.24
C VAL A 160 29.91 5.28 -6.06
N ASP A 161 29.04 5.13 -5.07
CA ASP A 161 29.22 4.22 -3.94
C ASP A 161 29.05 2.72 -4.30
N GLY A 162 28.87 2.40 -5.60
CA GLY A 162 28.73 1.03 -6.09
C GLY A 162 27.33 0.44 -5.89
N ILE A 163 26.34 1.25 -5.53
CA ILE A 163 24.96 0.79 -5.34
C ILE A 163 24.27 0.67 -6.69
N ASN A 164 23.69 -0.50 -6.96
CA ASN A 164 22.89 -0.72 -8.16
C ASN A 164 21.51 -0.04 -8.02
N ILE A 165 21.36 1.15 -8.62
CA ILE A 165 20.13 1.96 -8.57
C ILE A 165 18.92 1.17 -9.09
N ASP A 166 19.09 0.45 -10.19
CA ASP A 166 18.04 -0.31 -10.85
C ASP A 166 17.51 -1.44 -9.97
N LEU A 167 18.42 -2.13 -9.28
CA LEU A 167 18.07 -3.18 -8.34
C LEU A 167 17.37 -2.61 -7.10
N MET A 168 17.82 -1.46 -6.57
CA MET A 168 17.14 -0.79 -5.46
C MET A 168 15.73 -0.31 -5.82
N ARG A 169 15.57 0.23 -7.04
CA ARG A 169 14.26 0.61 -7.57
C ARG A 169 13.33 -0.60 -7.67
N LEU A 170 13.83 -1.72 -8.21
CA LEU A 170 13.08 -2.96 -8.31
C LEU A 170 12.68 -3.48 -6.91
N ILE A 171 13.61 -3.54 -5.96
CA ILE A 171 13.33 -3.96 -4.58
C ILE A 171 12.22 -3.10 -3.98
N LEU A 172 12.32 -1.77 -4.06
CA LEU A 172 11.31 -0.89 -3.49
C LEU A 172 9.93 -1.15 -4.10
N MET A 173 9.85 -1.26 -5.43
CA MET A 173 8.58 -1.47 -6.13
C MET A 173 7.98 -2.84 -5.84
N LEU A 174 8.81 -3.88 -5.71
CA LEU A 174 8.35 -5.20 -5.29
C LEU A 174 7.85 -5.17 -3.85
N LEU A 175 8.56 -4.53 -2.92
CA LEU A 175 8.12 -4.44 -1.52
C LEU A 175 6.78 -3.73 -1.37
N VAL A 176 6.59 -2.62 -2.09
CA VAL A 176 5.30 -1.91 -2.12
C VAL A 176 4.23 -2.79 -2.79
N GLY A 177 4.56 -3.51 -3.86
CA GLY A 177 3.69 -4.50 -4.49
C GLY A 177 3.23 -5.60 -3.54
N ILE A 178 4.14 -6.18 -2.75
CA ILE A 178 3.82 -7.21 -1.75
C ILE A 178 2.95 -6.61 -0.66
N VAL A 179 3.28 -5.43 -0.13
CA VAL A 179 2.48 -4.81 0.95
C VAL A 179 1.06 -4.54 0.49
N ILE A 180 0.89 -4.04 -0.74
CA ILE A 180 -0.44 -3.79 -1.32
C ILE A 180 -1.18 -5.10 -1.55
N ALA A 181 -0.54 -6.12 -2.14
CA ALA A 181 -1.17 -7.42 -2.36
C ALA A 181 -1.63 -8.08 -1.04
N VAL A 182 -0.79 -8.05 -0.01
CA VAL A 182 -1.11 -8.61 1.31
C VAL A 182 -2.24 -7.81 1.96
N GLY A 183 -2.13 -6.49 2.03
CA GLY A 183 -3.10 -5.70 2.75
C GLY A 183 -4.43 -5.48 2.01
N MET A 184 -4.45 -5.52 0.67
CA MET A 184 -5.67 -5.28 -0.12
C MET A 184 -6.75 -6.32 0.16
N LYS A 185 -6.39 -7.56 0.48
CA LYS A 185 -7.40 -8.57 0.85
C LYS A 185 -8.16 -8.20 2.12
N PHE A 186 -7.47 -7.65 3.12
CA PHE A 186 -8.02 -7.47 4.48
C PHE A 186 -8.58 -6.07 4.70
N VAL A 187 -7.91 -5.10 4.10
CA VAL A 187 -8.14 -3.68 4.29
C VAL A 187 -8.71 -3.06 3.01
N GLY A 188 -8.77 -3.78 1.90
CA GLY A 188 -9.32 -3.26 0.66
C GLY A 188 -8.36 -2.32 -0.07
N ALA A 189 -8.62 -2.15 -1.36
CA ALA A 189 -7.80 -1.33 -2.24
C ALA A 189 -7.65 0.13 -1.75
N LEU A 190 -8.77 0.74 -1.33
CA LEU A 190 -8.82 2.18 -1.04
C LEU A 190 -8.07 2.53 0.25
N ILE A 191 -8.30 1.77 1.33
CA ILE A 191 -7.64 2.04 2.60
C ILE A 191 -6.14 1.77 2.48
N MET A 192 -5.73 0.76 1.72
CA MET A 192 -4.32 0.42 1.56
C MET A 192 -3.50 1.55 0.97
N THR A 193 -3.96 2.16 -0.13
CA THR A 193 -3.24 3.28 -0.75
C THR A 193 -3.28 4.52 0.14
N SER A 194 -4.40 4.73 0.83
CA SER A 194 -4.55 5.83 1.79
C SER A 194 -3.61 5.72 2.99
N LEU A 195 -3.50 4.54 3.62
CA LEU A 195 -2.60 4.28 4.75
C LEU A 195 -1.12 4.31 4.34
N LEU A 196 -0.82 4.04 3.07
CA LEU A 196 0.52 4.13 2.54
C LEU A 196 0.94 5.60 2.29
N ILE A 197 0.01 6.48 1.88
CA ILE A 197 0.36 7.85 1.48
C ILE A 197 0.09 8.88 2.58
N ILE A 198 -1.12 8.89 3.15
CA ILE A 198 -1.59 9.99 4.02
C ILE A 198 -0.78 10.07 5.34
N PRO A 199 -0.54 8.97 6.08
CA PRO A 199 0.28 9.02 7.29
C PRO A 199 1.71 9.45 7.01
N ALA A 200 2.31 8.97 5.91
CA ALA A 200 3.66 9.37 5.51
C ALA A 200 3.73 10.85 5.14
N ALA A 201 2.76 11.35 4.37
CA ALA A 201 2.68 12.77 4.03
C ALA A 201 2.47 13.66 5.27
N THR A 202 1.71 13.18 6.25
CA THR A 202 1.50 13.85 7.55
C THR A 202 2.81 13.88 8.36
N ALA A 203 3.50 12.75 8.46
CA ALA A 203 4.75 12.60 9.19
C ALA A 203 5.88 13.49 8.65
N ARG A 204 5.91 13.71 7.33
CA ARG A 204 6.94 14.50 6.64
C ARG A 204 7.16 15.88 7.23
N LYS A 205 6.11 16.53 7.77
CA LYS A 205 6.19 17.87 8.35
C LYS A 205 6.86 17.90 9.73
N PHE A 206 6.85 16.77 10.44
CA PHE A 206 7.33 16.66 11.81
C PHE A 206 8.67 15.92 11.91
N ALA A 207 9.11 15.28 10.83
CA ALA A 207 10.30 14.46 10.80
C ALA A 207 11.52 15.23 10.31
N ASN A 208 12.63 15.12 11.04
CA ASN A 208 13.93 15.67 10.64
C ASN A 208 14.85 14.60 10.04
N THR A 209 14.58 13.31 10.29
CA THR A 209 15.34 12.19 9.73
C THR A 209 14.43 11.17 9.03
N PRO A 210 14.96 10.40 8.06
CA PRO A 210 14.19 9.35 7.39
C PRO A 210 13.61 8.30 8.34
N GLU A 211 14.38 7.89 9.34
CA GLU A 211 13.97 6.93 10.37
C GLU A 211 12.85 7.50 11.23
N GLN A 212 12.97 8.79 11.62
CA GLN A 212 11.93 9.48 12.37
C GLN A 212 10.63 9.57 11.55
N MET A 213 10.73 9.83 10.24
CA MET A 213 9.56 9.89 9.36
C MET A 213 8.86 8.54 9.24
N ALA A 214 9.63 7.46 9.04
CA ALA A 214 9.08 6.10 8.94
C ALA A 214 8.38 5.67 10.24
N PHE A 215 8.98 5.98 11.39
CA PHE A 215 8.38 5.71 12.69
C PHE A 215 7.10 6.53 12.91
N LEU A 216 7.16 7.86 12.68
CA LEU A 216 5.99 8.74 12.82
C LEU A 216 4.86 8.36 11.87
N ALA A 217 5.16 7.98 10.63
CA ALA A 217 4.16 7.52 9.66
C ALA A 217 3.44 6.27 10.16
N SER A 218 4.17 5.32 10.75
CA SER A 218 3.59 4.10 11.34
C SER A 218 2.69 4.42 12.52
N VAL A 219 3.11 5.33 13.40
CA VAL A 219 2.33 5.78 14.57
C VAL A 219 1.06 6.52 14.12
N ILE A 220 1.18 7.45 13.17
CA ILE A 220 0.03 8.19 12.62
C ILE A 220 -0.95 7.23 11.94
N GLY A 221 -0.45 6.28 11.15
CA GLY A 221 -1.27 5.25 10.52
C GLY A 221 -2.00 4.38 11.54
N SER A 222 -1.31 4.00 12.62
CA SER A 222 -1.90 3.24 13.73
C SER A 222 -3.01 4.02 14.43
N ILE A 223 -2.78 5.32 14.72
CA ILE A 223 -3.80 6.20 15.32
C ILE A 223 -4.99 6.36 14.37
N ALA A 224 -4.77 6.49 13.07
CA ALA A 224 -5.84 6.59 12.08
C ALA A 224 -6.68 5.31 11.99
N VAL A 225 -6.05 4.14 12.08
CA VAL A 225 -6.76 2.85 12.16
C VAL A 225 -7.63 2.80 13.42
N PHE A 226 -7.07 3.12 14.58
CA PHE A 226 -7.83 3.16 15.83
C PHE A 226 -8.98 4.17 15.77
N GLY A 227 -8.73 5.39 15.31
CA GLY A 227 -9.74 6.44 15.20
C GLY A 227 -10.85 6.08 14.21
N GLY A 228 -10.49 5.52 13.06
CA GLY A 228 -11.44 5.07 12.04
C GLY A 228 -12.32 3.92 12.49
N LEU A 229 -11.73 2.91 13.15
CA LEU A 229 -12.47 1.78 13.71
C LEU A 229 -13.39 2.21 14.85
N SER A 230 -12.94 3.11 15.73
CA SER A 230 -13.81 3.69 16.76
C SER A 230 -14.98 4.46 16.14
N LEU A 231 -14.74 5.26 15.10
CA LEU A 231 -15.81 6.00 14.41
C LEU A 231 -16.84 5.06 13.79
N SER A 232 -16.36 4.02 13.11
CA SER A 232 -17.18 2.95 12.54
C SER A 232 -18.04 2.25 13.59
N TRP A 233 -17.50 2.04 14.79
CA TRP A 233 -18.23 1.42 15.90
C TRP A 233 -19.34 2.30 16.49
N PHE A 234 -19.10 3.60 16.63
CA PHE A 234 -20.09 4.51 17.23
C PHE A 234 -21.18 4.97 16.25
N TYR A 235 -20.86 5.07 14.96
CA TYR A 235 -21.74 5.68 13.94
C TYR A 235 -22.21 4.69 12.87
N ASP A 236 -21.92 3.39 13.01
CA ASP A 236 -22.21 2.34 12.02
C ASP A 236 -21.76 2.69 10.60
N THR A 237 -20.68 3.47 10.48
CA THR A 237 -20.09 3.83 9.19
C THR A 237 -19.19 2.70 8.68
N PRO A 238 -19.01 2.56 7.35
CA PRO A 238 -18.06 1.58 6.80
C PRO A 238 -16.65 1.78 7.39
N ALA A 239 -16.08 0.72 7.95
CA ALA A 239 -14.79 0.78 8.65
C ALA A 239 -13.70 1.41 7.78
N GLY A 240 -13.66 1.05 6.50
CA GLY A 240 -12.60 1.50 5.62
C GLY A 240 -12.55 2.99 5.32
N PRO A 241 -13.61 3.56 4.73
CA PRO A 241 -13.76 4.99 4.56
C PRO A 241 -13.54 5.77 5.87
N SER A 242 -13.95 5.23 7.01
CA SER A 242 -13.76 5.86 8.32
C SER A 242 -12.28 5.99 8.71
N VAL A 243 -11.45 4.97 8.44
CA VAL A 243 -9.99 5.02 8.61
C VAL A 243 -9.35 6.08 7.71
N VAL A 244 -9.80 6.17 6.46
CA VAL A 244 -9.28 7.16 5.51
C VAL A 244 -9.65 8.58 5.92
N ILE A 245 -10.89 8.81 6.36
CA ILE A 245 -11.34 10.11 6.88
C ILE A 245 -10.53 10.48 8.14
N SER A 246 -10.26 9.52 9.03
CA SER A 246 -9.42 9.76 10.21
C SER A 246 -8.00 10.18 9.82
N ALA A 247 -7.36 9.46 8.90
CA ALA A 247 -6.03 9.82 8.39
C ALA A 247 -6.02 11.20 7.71
N ALA A 248 -7.03 11.48 6.88
CA ALA A 248 -7.16 12.76 6.17
C ALA A 248 -7.40 13.92 7.15
N ALA A 249 -8.18 13.73 8.21
CA ALA A 249 -8.36 14.73 9.26
C ALA A 249 -7.04 15.02 9.99
N MET A 250 -6.25 13.99 10.32
CA MET A 250 -4.92 14.18 10.90
C MET A 250 -3.98 14.95 9.97
N PHE A 251 -4.01 14.66 8.67
CA PHE A 251 -3.26 15.40 7.67
C PHE A 251 -3.68 16.88 7.60
N MET A 252 -4.98 17.17 7.58
CA MET A 252 -5.49 18.54 7.55
C MET A 252 -5.12 19.32 8.82
N LEU A 253 -5.23 18.70 10.00
CA LEU A 253 -4.79 19.29 11.26
C LEU A 253 -3.29 19.58 11.28
N SER A 254 -2.48 18.68 10.74
CA SER A 254 -1.04 18.90 10.55
C SER A 254 -0.77 20.13 9.70
N GLN A 255 -1.57 20.42 8.68
CA GLN A 255 -1.38 21.60 7.83
C GLN A 255 -1.64 22.92 8.55
N MET A 256 -2.55 22.94 9.53
CA MET A 256 -2.84 24.14 10.33
C MET A 256 -1.70 24.53 11.28
N ILE A 257 -0.84 23.57 11.67
CA ILE A 257 0.33 23.84 12.50
C ILE A 257 1.38 24.58 11.66
N ARG A 258 1.81 25.78 12.08
CA ARG A 258 2.80 26.57 11.34
C ARG A 258 4.12 25.79 11.25
N SER A 259 4.56 25.49 10.02
CA SER A 259 5.87 24.84 9.80
C SER A 259 6.97 25.74 10.36
N ARG A 260 7.84 25.19 11.22
CA ARG A 260 9.14 25.82 11.49
C ARG A 260 10.00 25.58 10.27
N ALA A 261 9.95 26.51 9.32
CA ALA A 261 10.96 26.64 8.27
C ALA A 261 12.24 27.21 8.86
#